data_AF-A0A8T6LKW3-F1
#
_entry.id   AF-A0A8T6LKW3-F1
#
_cell.length_a   1.000
_cell.length_b   1.000
_cell.length_c   1.000
_cell.angle_alpha   90.00
_cell.angle_beta   90.00
_cell.angle_gamma   90.00
#
_symmetry.space_group_name_H-M   'P 1'
#
loop_
_entity.id
_entity.type
_entity.pdbx_description
1 polymer ?
#
loop_
_entity_poly.entity_id
_entity_poly.type
_entity_poly.pdbx_seq_one_letter_code
_entity_poly.pdbx_strand_id
1 'polypeptide(L)'
;MQLGTASFGSRAFRVLGDDYVVIASLTRCETCEIDRSGSLEDALHARFGEETAIVNLSAAGDLEETVTTPGTAYAQNHNMLFRNLVLSEQFDAVVYFPGSGLTVERN
;
A
#
# COMPACT_ATOMS: atom_id res chain seq x y z
N MET A 1 4.65 0.98 27.63
CA MET A 1 4.30 0.65 26.24
C MET A 1 3.21 1.61 25.82
N GLN A 2 3.53 2.64 25.04
CA GLN A 2 2.55 3.65 24.66
C GLN A 2 1.60 3.02 23.63
N LEU A 3 0.37 2.76 24.04
CA LEU A 3 -0.69 2.27 23.15
C LEU A 3 -1.01 3.39 22.17
N GLY A 4 -0.35 3.41 21.01
CA GLY A 4 -0.85 4.13 19.85
C GLY A 4 -2.32 3.73 19.61
N THR A 5 -3.10 4.63 19.01
CA THR A 5 -4.51 4.38 18.68
C THR A 5 -4.61 3.05 17.93
N ALA A 6 -5.21 2.03 18.55
CA ALA A 6 -5.40 0.72 17.93
C ALA A 6 -6.36 0.90 16.74
N SER A 7 -5.84 0.69 15.52
CA SER A 7 -6.63 0.73 14.29
C SER A 7 -7.67 -0.40 14.29
N PHE A 8 -8.72 -0.25 13.48
CA PHE A 8 -9.68 -1.33 13.28
C PHE A 8 -8.98 -2.63 12.85
N GLY A 9 -8.03 -2.55 11.92
CA GLY A 9 -7.24 -3.72 11.46
C GLY A 9 -6.51 -4.42 12.61
N SER A 10 -5.85 -3.67 13.50
CA SER A 10 -5.18 -4.26 14.66
C SER A 10 -6.14 -4.97 15.64
N ARG A 11 -7.40 -4.51 15.73
CA ARG A 11 -8.43 -5.16 16.55
C ARG A 11 -8.98 -6.40 15.85
N ALA A 12 -9.20 -6.33 14.54
CA ALA A 12 -9.64 -7.47 13.74
C ALA A 12 -8.64 -8.62 13.80
N PHE A 13 -7.34 -8.32 13.63
CA PHE A 13 -6.26 -9.31 13.76
C PHE A 13 -6.25 -9.99 15.14
N ARG A 14 -6.50 -9.26 16.23
CA ARG A 14 -6.58 -9.86 17.58
C ARG A 14 -7.73 -10.84 17.77
N VAL A 15 -8.82 -10.68 17.01
CA VAL A 15 -10.02 -11.53 17.13
C VAL A 15 -9.95 -12.71 16.18
N LEU A 16 -9.47 -12.48 14.97
CA LEU A 16 -9.51 -13.42 13.86
C LEU A 16 -8.18 -14.18 13.67
N GLY A 17 -7.06 -13.65 14.17
CA GLY A 17 -5.75 -14.28 14.06
C GLY A 17 -5.36 -14.56 12.61
N ASP A 18 -4.94 -15.79 12.34
CA ASP A 18 -4.47 -16.26 11.02
C ASP A 18 -5.59 -16.34 9.97
N ASP A 19 -6.86 -16.28 10.36
CA ASP A 19 -7.99 -16.21 9.43
C ASP A 19 -8.21 -14.79 8.87
N TYR A 20 -7.44 -13.80 9.34
CA TYR A 20 -7.53 -12.41 8.89
C TYR A 20 -6.46 -12.07 7.86
N VAL A 21 -6.90 -11.86 6.62
CA VAL A 21 -6.05 -11.40 5.52
C VAL A 21 -6.30 -9.91 5.27
N VAL A 22 -5.22 -9.13 5.22
CA VAL A 22 -5.23 -7.69 4.94
C VAL A 22 -4.61 -7.43 3.58
N ILE A 23 -5.42 -6.88 2.68
CA ILE A 23 -4.99 -6.50 1.34
C ILE A 23 -5.03 -4.98 1.24
N ALA A 24 -3.87 -4.37 1.00
CA ALA A 24 -3.78 -2.94 0.72
C ALA A 24 -4.03 -2.66 -0.77
N SER A 25 -4.55 -1.47 -1.07
CA SER A 25 -4.56 -0.93 -2.42
C SER A 25 -3.58 0.24 -2.50
N LEU A 26 -2.65 0.20 -3.44
CA LEU A 26 -1.76 1.30 -3.75
C LEU A 26 -2.05 1.80 -5.16
N THR A 27 -2.16 3.11 -5.32
CA THR A 27 -2.47 3.72 -6.62
C THR A 27 -1.52 4.86 -6.87
N ARG A 28 -0.80 4.80 -7.99
CA ARG A 28 0.10 5.89 -8.35
C ARG A 28 -0.72 7.14 -8.68
N CYS A 29 -0.45 8.23 -7.97
CA CYS A 29 -1.07 9.52 -8.24
C CYS A 29 -0.07 10.46 -8.92
N GLU A 30 -0.14 10.54 -10.24
CA GLU A 30 0.79 11.38 -11.02
C GLU A 30 0.64 12.89 -10.73
N THR A 31 -0.58 13.33 -10.41
CA THR A 31 -0.94 14.74 -10.20
C THR A 31 -0.90 15.19 -8.75
N CYS A 32 -0.65 14.27 -7.80
CA CYS A 32 -0.54 14.62 -6.39
C CYS A 32 0.81 15.30 -6.11
N GLU A 33 0.78 16.51 -5.55
CA GLU A 33 1.98 17.22 -5.07
C GLU A 33 2.46 16.63 -3.74
N ILE A 34 3.12 15.47 -3.81
CA ILE A 34 3.66 14.77 -2.65
C ILE A 34 5.17 14.51 -2.79
N ASP A 35 5.84 14.47 -1.64
CA ASP A 35 7.23 14.00 -1.53
C ASP A 35 7.30 12.53 -1.96
N ARG A 36 7.89 12.27 -3.12
CA ARG A 36 8.01 10.93 -3.73
C ARG A 36 9.29 10.19 -3.33
N SER A 37 10.12 10.76 -2.46
CA SER A 37 11.31 10.04 -1.99
C SER A 37 10.90 8.77 -1.24
N GLY A 38 11.33 7.62 -1.75
CA GLY A 38 10.95 6.31 -1.21
C GLY A 38 9.48 5.94 -1.42
N SER A 39 8.83 6.49 -2.45
CA SER A 39 7.45 6.19 -2.85
C SER A 39 7.28 4.71 -3.21
N LEU A 40 6.44 4.01 -2.46
CA LEU A 40 6.09 2.61 -2.71
C LEU A 40 5.31 2.47 -4.01
N GLU A 41 4.46 3.45 -4.34
CA GLU A 41 3.72 3.49 -5.60
C GLU A 41 4.63 3.61 -6.82
N ASP A 42 5.70 4.42 -6.73
CA ASP A 42 6.65 4.56 -7.82
C ASP A 42 7.57 3.34 -7.95
N ALA A 43 7.94 2.68 -6.85
CA ALA A 43 8.67 1.41 -6.89
C ALA A 43 7.85 0.30 -7.57
N LEU A 44 6.57 0.18 -7.22
CA LEU A 44 5.65 -0.75 -7.88
C LEU A 44 5.43 -0.38 -9.35
N HIS A 45 5.35 0.92 -9.68
CA HIS A 45 5.24 1.37 -11.06
C HIS A 45 6.49 1.07 -11.89
N ALA A 46 7.68 1.24 -11.32
CA ALA A 46 8.92 0.87 -12.01
C ALA A 46 8.93 -0.63 -12.38
N ARG A 47 8.23 -1.47 -11.60
CA ARG A 47 8.14 -2.91 -11.81
C ARG A 47 7.01 -3.34 -12.75
N PHE A 48 5.82 -2.75 -12.61
CA PHE A 48 4.61 -3.19 -13.30
C PHE A 48 4.17 -2.25 -14.41
N GLY A 49 4.75 -1.05 -14.51
CA GLY A 49 4.38 -0.03 -15.48
C GLY A 49 2.89 0.32 -15.38
N GLU A 50 2.22 0.22 -16.52
CA GLU A 50 0.78 0.53 -16.69
C GLU A 50 -0.14 -0.67 -16.39
N GLU A 51 0.39 -1.76 -15.83
CA GLU A 51 -0.40 -2.95 -15.52
C GLU A 51 -0.89 -2.94 -14.06
N THR A 52 -2.14 -3.38 -13.86
CA THR A 52 -2.64 -3.70 -12.51
C THR A 52 -2.03 -5.01 -12.05
N ALA A 53 -1.54 -5.07 -10.82
CA ALA A 53 -0.87 -6.25 -10.28
C ALA A 53 -1.37 -6.58 -8.87
N ILE A 54 -1.36 -7.86 -8.51
CA ILE A 54 -1.54 -8.33 -7.14
C ILE A 54 -0.21 -8.93 -6.69
N VAL A 55 0.38 -8.36 -5.64
CA VAL A 55 1.64 -8.83 -5.06
C VAL A 55 1.32 -9.57 -3.77
N ASN A 56 1.62 -10.86 -3.72
CA ASN A 56 1.67 -11.59 -2.46
C ASN A 56 2.99 -11.24 -1.74
N LEU A 57 2.89 -10.58 -0.58
CA LEU A 57 4.06 -10.02 0.10
C LEU A 57 4.97 -11.10 0.71
N SER A 58 4.41 -12.28 1.05
CA SER A 58 5.20 -13.44 1.50
C SER A 58 6.05 -14.07 0.39
N ALA A 59 5.77 -13.74 -0.88
CA ALA A 59 6.41 -14.31 -2.06
C ALA A 59 6.84 -13.21 -3.05
N ALA A 60 7.25 -12.06 -2.51
CA ALA A 60 7.49 -10.84 -3.30
C ALA A 60 8.65 -10.93 -4.30
N GLY A 61 9.54 -11.92 -4.16
CA GLY A 61 10.60 -12.18 -5.15
C GLY A 61 11.50 -10.96 -5.38
N ASP A 62 11.52 -10.46 -6.60
CA ASP A 62 12.31 -9.28 -6.99
C ASP A 62 11.84 -7.97 -6.36
N LEU A 63 10.69 -7.96 -5.68
CA LEU A 63 10.20 -6.83 -4.89
C LEU A 63 10.55 -6.93 -3.39
N GLU A 64 11.35 -7.90 -2.95
CA GLU A 64 11.67 -8.13 -1.53
C GLU A 64 12.13 -6.85 -0.80
N GLU A 65 13.04 -6.08 -1.40
CA GLU A 65 13.52 -4.83 -0.82
C GLU A 65 12.38 -3.80 -0.67
N THR A 66 11.52 -3.68 -1.68
CA THR A 66 10.39 -2.74 -1.67
C THR A 66 9.38 -3.08 -0.58
N VAL A 67 9.16 -4.37 -0.29
CA VAL A 67 8.12 -4.78 0.66
C VAL A 67 8.61 -4.86 2.10
N THR A 68 9.91 -5.07 2.32
CA THR A 68 10.53 -5.22 3.65
C THR A 68 11.22 -3.96 4.17
N THR A 69 11.47 -2.97 3.31
CA THR A 69 12.12 -1.71 3.70
C THR A 69 11.08 -0.61 3.97
N PRO A 70 11.31 0.29 4.95
CA PRO A 70 10.42 1.42 5.17
C PRO A 70 10.31 2.32 3.92
N GLY A 71 9.09 2.50 3.44
CA GLY A 71 8.75 3.39 2.34
C GLY A 71 7.71 4.45 2.70
N THR A 72 7.34 5.24 1.71
CA THR A 72 6.27 6.24 1.81
C THR A 72 5.11 5.79 0.92
N ALA A 73 3.87 5.89 1.41
CA ALA A 73 2.66 5.68 0.62
C ALA A 73 1.70 6.85 0.79
N TYR A 74 0.99 7.20 -0.28
CA TYR A 74 -0.03 8.23 -0.28
C TYR A 74 -1.32 7.76 0.38
N ALA A 75 -1.85 8.58 1.28
CA ALA A 75 -3.15 8.38 1.89
C ALA A 75 -4.13 9.45 1.37
N GLN A 76 -5.16 9.01 0.64
CA GLN A 76 -6.24 9.88 0.15
C GLN A 76 -6.97 10.64 1.27
N ASN A 77 -6.90 10.16 2.51
CA ASN A 77 -7.50 10.87 3.64
C ASN A 77 -6.63 12.08 4.01
N HIS A 78 -7.16 13.29 3.77
CA HIS A 78 -6.51 14.57 4.09
C HIS A 78 -5.16 14.85 3.40
N ASN A 79 -4.90 14.27 2.21
CA ASN A 79 -3.63 14.41 1.49
C ASN A 79 -2.41 14.04 2.35
N MET A 80 -2.56 13.04 3.21
CA MET A 80 -1.51 12.61 4.12
C MET A 80 -0.53 11.65 3.42
N LEU A 81 0.70 11.59 3.93
CA LEU A 81 1.67 10.57 3.57
C LEU A 81 1.88 9.64 4.77
N PHE A 82 1.71 8.34 4.55
CA PHE A 82 2.23 7.34 5.47
C PHE A 82 3.73 7.23 5.23
N ARG A 83 4.53 7.67 6.20
CA ARG A 83 5.99 7.52 6.18
C ARG A 83 6.39 6.30 7.01
N ASN A 84 7.51 5.68 6.64
CA ASN A 84 8.06 4.49 7.29
C ASN A 84 7.09 3.29 7.26
N LEU A 85 6.32 3.17 6.19
CA LEU A 85 5.45 2.02 5.96
C LEU A 85 6.30 0.84 5.49
N VAL A 86 6.32 -0.25 6.26
CA VAL A 86 6.84 -1.55 5.81
C VAL A 86 5.64 -2.39 5.39
N LEU A 87 5.53 -2.71 4.10
CA LEU A 87 4.35 -3.38 3.54
C LEU A 87 4.13 -4.76 4.17
N SER A 88 5.19 -5.56 4.27
CA SER A 88 5.12 -6.93 4.79
C SER A 88 4.81 -7.02 6.29
N GLU A 89 4.94 -5.92 7.04
CA GLU A 89 4.57 -5.89 8.46
C GLU A 89 3.09 -5.56 8.69
N GLN A 90 2.40 -4.99 7.69
CA GLN A 90 1.05 -4.47 7.84
C GLN A 90 0.01 -5.18 6.98
N PHE A 91 0.45 -5.83 5.90
CA PHE A 91 -0.42 -6.43 4.89
C PHE A 91 0.10 -7.81 4.47
N ASP A 92 -0.81 -8.63 3.96
CA ASP A 92 -0.50 -9.93 3.35
C ASP A 92 -0.29 -9.80 1.83
N ALA A 93 -1.03 -8.87 1.22
CA ALA A 93 -0.95 -8.58 -0.21
C ALA A 93 -1.15 -7.09 -0.51
N VAL A 94 -0.67 -6.67 -1.68
CA VAL A 94 -0.94 -5.35 -2.25
C VAL A 94 -1.57 -5.52 -3.62
N VAL A 95 -2.66 -4.81 -3.86
CA VAL A 95 -3.17 -4.55 -5.21
C VAL A 95 -2.62 -3.22 -5.67
N TYR A 96 -1.81 -3.25 -6.72
CA TYR A 96 -1.25 -2.08 -7.37
C TYR A 96 -2.13 -1.64 -8.54
N PHE A 97 -2.43 -0.34 -8.59
CA PHE A 97 -3.09 0.31 -9.71
C PHE A 97 -2.17 1.39 -10.31
N PRO A 98 -1.97 1.39 -11.63
CA PRO A 98 -1.08 2.34 -12.31
C PRO A 98 -1.59 3.79 -12.31
N GLY A 99 -2.90 3.96 -12.10
CA GLY A 99 -3.52 5.27 -11.96
C GLY A 99 -4.92 5.15 -11.37
N SER A 100 -5.41 6.27 -10.83
CA SER A 100 -6.80 6.42 -10.41
C SER A 100 -7.57 7.20 -11.45
N GLY A 101 -8.71 6.67 -11.89
CA GLY A 101 -9.69 7.36 -12.70
C GLY A 101 -11.08 7.29 -12.06
N LEU A 102 -12.01 8.12 -12.53
CA LEU A 102 -13.42 7.95 -12.17
C LEU A 102 -13.91 6.63 -12.75
N THR A 103 -14.55 5.81 -11.93
CA THR A 103 -15.00 4.46 -12.30
C THR A 103 -15.98 4.46 -13.49
N VAL A 104 -16.55 5.62 -13.86
CA VAL A 104 -17.17 5.91 -15.16
C VAL A 104 -17.53 7.40 -15.23
N GLU A 105 -17.15 8.13 -16.30
CA GLU A 105 -18.04 9.15 -16.85
C GLU A 105 -19.02 8.42 -17.77
N ARG A 106 -20.27 8.22 -17.32
CA ARG A 106 -21.34 7.81 -18.23
C ARG A 106 -21.85 9.06 -18.93
N ASN A 107 -21.55 9.20 -20.22
CA ASN A 107 -22.34 10.07 -21.11
C ASN A 107 -23.72 9.43 -21.35
#